data_AF-A0A5J6YNU1-F1
#
_entry.id   AF-A0A5J6YNU1-F1
#
_cell.length_a   1.000
_cell.length_b   1.000
_cell.length_c   1.000
_cell.angle_alpha   90.00
_cell.angle_beta   90.00
_cell.angle_gamma   90.00
#
_symmetry.space_group_name_H-M   'P 1'
#
loop_
_entity.id
_entity.type
_entity.pdbx_description
1 polymer ?
#
loop_
_entity_poly.entity_id
_entity_poly.type
_entity_poly.pdbx_seq_one_letter_code
_entity_poly.pdbx_strand_id
1 'polypeptide(L)'
;MAYQAKLKGGQTIMLENQGDQTIIRVGSDGQRQSSGVTTGEWTIAPTLFQTESGAVVEIHTGDGSVYFQIEDGQLHSLHEAPDVEDAQHLGLEIVTDDAVQSEMEPMAKMEPMKPMKPM
;
A
#
# COMPACT_ATOMS: atom_id res chain seq x y z
N MET A 1 3.99 9.74 -6.54
CA MET A 1 4.62 8.45 -6.16
C MET A 1 3.50 7.48 -5.84
N ALA A 2 3.58 6.22 -6.26
CA ALA A 2 2.53 5.24 -5.99
C ALA A 2 3.05 4.03 -5.23
N TYR A 3 2.17 3.43 -4.43
CA TYR A 3 2.42 2.24 -3.62
C TYR A 3 1.27 1.26 -3.84
N GLN A 4 1.55 -0.03 -3.78
CA GLN A 4 0.55 -1.08 -3.86
C GLN A 4 0.72 -2.11 -2.75
N ALA A 5 -0.38 -2.78 -2.40
CA ALA A 5 -0.36 -3.99 -1.59
C ALA A 5 -1.57 -4.88 -1.88
N LYS A 6 -1.42 -6.17 -1.62
CA LYS A 6 -2.51 -7.14 -1.66
C LYS A 6 -3.14 -7.23 -0.27
N LEU A 7 -4.45 -7.06 -0.22
CA LEU A 7 -5.27 -7.24 0.97
C LEU A 7 -5.78 -8.68 1.08
N LYS A 8 -6.30 -9.04 2.24
CA LYS A 8 -7.04 -10.29 2.46
C LYS A 8 -8.23 -10.39 1.49
N GLY A 9 -8.48 -11.60 0.99
CA GLY A 9 -9.57 -11.85 0.04
C GLY A 9 -9.22 -11.57 -1.43
N GLY A 10 -7.93 -11.39 -1.76
CA GLY A 10 -7.48 -11.20 -3.14
C GLY A 10 -7.65 -9.78 -3.68
N GLN A 11 -8.08 -8.84 -2.84
CA GLN A 11 -8.21 -7.45 -3.21
C GLN A 11 -6.82 -6.80 -3.30
N THR A 12 -6.66 -5.80 -4.15
CA THR A 12 -5.43 -5.01 -4.27
C THR A 12 -5.75 -3.55 -3.97
N ILE A 13 -4.94 -2.92 -3.14
CA ILE A 13 -5.00 -1.49 -2.89
C ILE A 13 -3.80 -0.80 -3.52
N MET A 14 -4.03 0.36 -4.11
CA MET A 14 -3.00 1.24 -4.64
C MET A 14 -3.19 2.65 -4.09
N LEU A 15 -2.12 3.21 -3.53
CA LEU A 15 -2.06 4.53 -2.92
C LEU A 15 -1.13 5.39 -3.76
N GLU A 16 -1.65 6.44 -4.35
CA GLU A 16 -0.89 7.32 -5.23
C GLU A 16 -0.94 8.75 -4.70
N ASN A 17 0.25 9.29 -4.46
CA ASN A 17 0.45 10.69 -4.11
C ASN A 17 0.57 11.53 -5.40
N GLN A 18 -0.37 12.45 -5.57
CA GLN A 18 -0.41 13.48 -6.61
C GLN A 18 -0.37 14.90 -6.01
N GLY A 19 0.73 15.23 -5.32
CA GLY A 19 0.92 16.55 -4.70
C GLY A 19 0.25 16.62 -3.34
N ASP A 20 -0.83 17.39 -3.22
CA ASP A 20 -1.66 17.48 -2.02
C ASP A 20 -2.84 16.48 -2.03
N GLN A 21 -3.01 15.76 -3.14
CA GLN A 21 -4.05 14.76 -3.32
C GLN A 21 -3.51 13.34 -3.15
N THR A 22 -4.29 12.52 -2.47
CA THR A 22 -4.12 11.08 -2.39
C THR A 22 -5.18 10.40 -3.23
N ILE A 23 -4.75 9.63 -4.22
CA ILE A 23 -5.61 8.75 -5.02
C ILE A 23 -5.52 7.34 -4.45
N ILE A 24 -6.64 6.81 -3.99
CA ILE A 24 -6.76 5.46 -3.43
C ILE A 24 -7.56 4.64 -4.42
N ARG A 25 -6.97 3.53 -4.89
CA ARG A 25 -7.64 2.59 -5.79
C ARG A 25 -7.75 1.25 -5.10
N VAL A 26 -8.95 0.69 -5.05
CA VAL A 26 -9.23 -0.65 -4.52
C VAL A 26 -9.77 -1.50 -5.66
N GLY A 27 -9.21 -2.69 -5.85
CA GLY A 27 -9.61 -3.59 -6.91
C GLY A 27 -9.81 -5.02 -6.42
N SER A 28 -10.91 -5.65 -6.84
CA SER A 28 -11.34 -6.98 -6.42
C SER A 28 -12.06 -7.65 -7.60
N ASP A 29 -11.70 -8.89 -7.96
CA ASP A 29 -12.38 -9.73 -8.98
C ASP A 29 -12.97 -8.96 -10.18
N GLY A 30 -12.14 -8.19 -10.88
CA GLY A 30 -12.52 -7.45 -12.10
C GLY A 30 -13.21 -6.10 -11.87
N GLN A 31 -13.59 -5.77 -10.64
CA GLN A 31 -14.06 -4.43 -10.26
C GLN A 31 -12.90 -3.60 -9.71
N ARG A 32 -12.84 -2.32 -10.10
CA ARG A 32 -11.88 -1.35 -9.58
C ARG A 32 -12.61 -0.07 -9.26
N GLN A 33 -12.41 0.44 -8.06
CA GLN A 33 -12.93 1.73 -7.61
C GLN A 33 -11.74 2.63 -7.28
N SER A 34 -11.89 3.92 -7.58
CA SER A 34 -10.88 4.94 -7.29
C SER A 34 -11.52 6.14 -6.62
N SER A 35 -10.88 6.61 -5.56
CA SER A 35 -11.30 7.80 -4.81
C SER A 35 -10.11 8.73 -4.65
N GLY A 36 -10.32 10.01 -4.99
CA GLY A 36 -9.33 11.06 -4.76
C GLY A 36 -9.75 11.91 -3.57
N VAL A 37 -8.82 12.18 -2.68
CA VAL A 37 -9.04 12.97 -1.47
C VAL A 37 -7.85 13.88 -1.21
N THR A 38 -8.12 15.13 -0.83
CA THR A 38 -7.07 16.06 -0.40
C THR A 38 -6.64 15.69 1.02
N THR A 39 -5.42 15.17 1.15
CA THR A 39 -4.80 14.81 2.43
C THR A 39 -3.72 15.81 2.85
N GLY A 40 -3.18 16.56 1.87
CA GLY A 40 -1.91 17.26 2.00
C GLY A 40 -0.74 16.43 1.51
N GLU A 41 0.43 17.06 1.42
CA GLU A 41 1.66 16.44 0.94
C GLU A 41 2.15 15.35 1.92
N TRP A 42 2.53 14.20 1.38
CA TRP A 42 3.07 13.11 2.18
C TRP A 42 4.49 13.46 2.63
N THR A 43 4.75 13.30 3.93
CA THR A 43 6.09 13.50 4.50
C THR A 43 6.92 12.22 4.49
N ILE A 44 6.26 11.06 4.56
CA ILE A 44 6.85 9.72 4.46
C ILE A 44 5.92 8.77 3.68
N ALA A 45 6.39 7.55 3.43
CA ALA A 45 5.57 6.50 2.84
C ALA A 45 4.33 6.23 3.73
N PRO A 46 3.18 5.90 3.12
CA PRO A 46 1.98 5.59 3.88
C PRO A 46 2.13 4.25 4.61
N THR A 47 1.35 4.05 5.67
CA THR A 47 1.30 2.80 6.41
C THR A 47 -0.02 2.10 6.12
N LEU A 48 0.02 0.78 5.90
CA LEU A 48 -1.18 -0.03 5.66
C LEU A 48 -1.30 -1.11 6.72
N PHE A 49 -2.47 -1.19 7.32
CA PHE A 49 -2.83 -2.15 8.35
C PHE A 49 -3.94 -3.06 7.82
N GLN A 50 -3.74 -4.37 7.89
CA GLN A 50 -4.77 -5.37 7.60
C GLN A 50 -5.57 -5.65 8.88
N THR A 51 -6.87 -5.40 8.84
CA THR A 51 -7.81 -5.75 9.92
C THR A 51 -8.59 -7.02 9.57
N GLU A 52 -9.41 -7.53 10.48
CA GLU A 52 -10.28 -8.68 10.18
C GLU A 52 -11.32 -8.36 9.08
N SER A 53 -11.88 -7.15 9.12
CA SER A 53 -12.96 -6.67 8.26
C SER A 53 -12.48 -6.04 6.95
N GLY A 54 -11.21 -5.67 6.85
CA GLY A 54 -10.69 -4.93 5.70
C GLY A 54 -9.29 -4.38 5.92
N ALA A 55 -9.09 -3.09 5.72
CA ALA A 55 -7.79 -2.47 5.91
C ALA A 55 -7.90 -1.01 6.38
N VAL A 56 -6.84 -0.53 7.03
CA VAL A 56 -6.67 0.88 7.40
C VAL A 56 -5.42 1.41 6.74
N VAL A 57 -5.54 2.58 6.12
CA VAL A 57 -4.44 3.35 5.55
C VAL A 57 -4.17 4.55 6.44
N GLU A 58 -2.93 4.75 6.80
CA GLU A 58 -2.44 5.94 7.46
C GLU A 58 -1.54 6.73 6.50
N ILE A 59 -1.90 7.99 6.27
CA ILE A 59 -1.15 8.94 5.46
C ILE A 59 -0.53 9.97 6.40
N HIS A 60 0.80 10.05 6.41
CA HIS A 60 1.51 11.03 7.22
C HIS A 60 1.76 12.31 6.40
N THR A 61 1.22 13.43 6.86
CA THR A 61 1.35 14.75 6.21
C THR A 61 1.97 15.77 7.14
N GLY A 62 2.22 16.98 6.64
CA GLY A 62 2.79 18.08 7.44
C GLY A 62 1.88 18.55 8.58
N ASP A 63 0.56 18.41 8.42
CA ASP A 63 -0.44 18.85 9.39
C ASP A 63 -0.86 17.76 10.39
N GLY A 64 -0.37 16.53 10.21
CA GLY A 64 -0.70 15.37 11.05
C GLY A 64 -0.85 14.09 10.24
N SER A 65 -1.43 13.06 10.86
CA SER A 65 -1.74 11.81 10.15
C SER A 65 -3.23 11.75 9.82
N VAL A 66 -3.55 11.30 8.61
CA VAL A 66 -4.91 11.12 8.11
C VAL A 66 -5.17 9.63 7.92
N TYR A 67 -6.32 9.17 8.38
CA TYR A 67 -6.66 7.75 8.37
C TYR A 67 -7.82 7.46 7.42
N PHE A 68 -7.72 6.35 6.70
CA PHE A 68 -8.79 5.84 5.85
C PHE A 68 -9.04 4.38 6.15
N GLN A 69 -10.30 4.01 6.31
CA GLN A 69 -10.72 2.63 6.49
C GLN A 69 -11.34 2.11 5.19
N ILE A 70 -10.93 0.92 4.78
CA ILE A 70 -11.50 0.20 3.65
C ILE A 70 -12.25 -1.01 4.20
N GLU A 71 -13.57 -1.03 4.04
CA GLU A 71 -14.46 -2.12 4.45
C GLU A 71 -15.44 -2.42 3.30
N ASP A 72 -15.62 -3.70 2.98
CA ASP A 72 -16.46 -4.13 1.85
C ASP A 72 -16.17 -3.41 0.51
N GLY A 73 -14.90 -3.03 0.30
CA GLY A 73 -14.45 -2.29 -0.88
C GLY A 73 -14.81 -0.79 -0.87
N GLN A 74 -15.49 -0.31 0.16
CA GLN A 74 -15.81 1.10 0.35
C GLN A 74 -14.73 1.81 1.17
N LEU A 75 -14.51 3.08 0.84
CA LEU A 75 -13.51 3.91 1.49
C LEU A 75 -14.18 4.92 2.43
N HIS A 76 -13.75 4.93 3.67
CA HIS A 76 -14.24 5.80 4.74
C HIS A 76 -13.09 6.63 5.30
N SER A 77 -13.23 7.96 5.30
CA SER A 77 -12.26 8.85 5.95
C SER A 77 -12.53 8.89 7.46
N LEU A 78 -11.47 8.75 8.25
CA LEU A 78 -11.54 8.79 9.70
C LEU A 78 -10.93 10.09 10.21
N HIS A 79 -11.56 10.67 11.24
CA HIS A 79 -11.10 11.90 11.87
C HIS A 79 -10.06 11.63 12.97
N GLU A 80 -9.96 10.39 13.44
CA GLU A 80 -9.04 9.92 14.48
C GLU A 80 -8.43 8.57 14.08
N ALA A 81 -7.36 8.18 14.78
CA ALA A 81 -6.71 6.89 14.57
C ALA A 81 -7.68 5.76 14.94
N PRO A 82 -8.01 4.84 14.03
CA PRO A 82 -8.84 3.69 14.38
C PRO A 82 -8.07 2.74 15.30
N ASP A 83 -8.81 1.91 16.01
CA ASP A 83 -8.23 0.81 16.77
C ASP A 83 -7.61 -0.22 15.80
N VAL A 84 -6.29 -0.32 15.85
CA VAL A 84 -5.47 -1.22 15.04
C VAL A 84 -4.60 -2.11 15.92
N GLU A 85 -4.94 -2.30 17.21
CA GLU A 85 -4.12 -3.08 18.15
C GLU A 85 -3.88 -4.53 17.67
N ASP A 86 -4.89 -5.14 17.06
CA ASP A 86 -4.82 -6.50 16.50
C ASP A 86 -4.54 -6.52 14.98
N ALA A 87 -4.27 -5.37 14.36
CA ALA A 87 -4.07 -5.28 12.92
C ALA A 87 -2.64 -5.65 12.51
N GLN A 88 -2.50 -6.31 11.37
CA GLN A 88 -1.20 -6.68 10.82
C GLN A 88 -0.66 -5.59 9.89
N HIS A 89 0.56 -5.12 10.12
CA HIS A 89 1.24 -4.23 9.17
C HIS A 89 1.48 -4.95 7.83
N LEU A 90 0.99 -4.36 6.74
CA LEU A 90 1.25 -4.82 5.38
C LEU A 90 2.40 -4.03 4.77
N GLY A 91 3.37 -4.74 4.20
CA GLY A 91 4.44 -4.12 3.42
C GLY A 91 3.89 -3.54 2.13
N LEU A 92 4.16 -2.26 1.89
CA LEU A 92 3.83 -1.59 0.63
C LEU A 92 4.96 -1.73 -0.38
N GLU A 93 4.62 -2.04 -1.62
CA GLU A 93 5.53 -2.07 -2.76
C GLU A 93 5.43 -0.75 -3.53
N ILE A 94 6.56 -0.13 -3.88
CA ILE A 94 6.55 1.10 -4.69
C ILE A 94 6.22 0.73 -6.14
N VAL A 95 5.22 1.40 -6.70
CA VAL A 95 4.86 1.33 -8.11
C VAL A 95 5.35 2.60 -8.79
N THR A 96 6.47 2.51 -9.51
CA THR A 96 6.88 3.54 -10.47
C THR A 96 6.12 3.31 -11.78
N ASP A 97 5.69 4.39 -12.43
CA ASP A 97 4.89 4.41 -13.67
C ASP A 97 5.48 3.57 -14.84
N ASP A 98 6.75 3.14 -14.71
CA ASP A 98 7.45 2.26 -15.65
C ASP A 98 7.11 0.75 -15.47
N ALA A 99 6.44 0.37 -14.38
CA ALA A 99 6.22 -1.03 -14.00
C ALA A 99 4.78 -1.51 -14.35
N VAL A 100 4.36 -1.39 -15.61
CA VAL A 100 3.22 -2.17 -16.13
C VAL A 100 3.64 -3.62 -16.45
N GLN A 101 4.92 -3.96 -16.32
CA GLN A 101 5.40 -5.33 -16.47
C GLN A 101 6.48 -5.62 -15.44
N SER A 102 6.12 -6.27 -14.34
CA SER A 102 6.89 -7.38 -13.76
C SER A 102 6.16 -7.90 -12.53
N GLU A 103 5.42 -8.99 -12.71
CA GLU A 103 5.43 -10.07 -11.72
C GLU A 103 6.91 -10.40 -11.43
N MET A 104 7.46 -9.85 -10.35
CA MET A 104 8.68 -10.40 -9.77
C MET A 104 8.49 -10.45 -8.26
N GLU A 105 8.04 -11.62 -7.82
CA GLU A 105 8.21 -12.11 -6.46
C GLU A 105 9.66 -11.89 -5.99
N PRO A 106 9.90 -11.63 -4.69
CA PRO A 106 11.24 -11.34 -4.19
C PRO A 106 12.14 -12.57 -4.38
N MET A 107 13.12 -12.47 -5.28
CA MET A 107 14.19 -13.46 -5.37
C MET A 107 15.00 -13.40 -4.07
N ALA A 108 14.66 -14.29 -3.15
CA ALA A 108 15.43 -14.52 -1.95
C ALA A 108 16.86 -14.96 -2.33
N LYS A 109 17.85 -14.20 -1.85
CA LYS A 109 19.26 -14.56 -1.60
C LYS A 109 19.76 -15.81 -2.35
N MET A 110 20.45 -15.61 -3.47
CA MET A 110 21.49 -16.56 -3.88
C MET A 110 22.83 -16.07 -3.34
N GLU A 111 23.35 -16.77 -2.34
CA GLU A 111 24.65 -16.54 -1.74
C GLU A 111 25.80 -16.66 -2.77
N PRO A 112 26.93 -15.95 -2.56
CA PRO A 112 28.02 -15.88 -3.54
C PRO A 112 28.70 -17.23 -3.81
N MET A 113 28.93 -17.48 -5.10
CA MET A 113 29.55 -18.68 -5.66
C MET A 113 30.91 -19.02 -5.01
N LYS A 114 31.16 -20.31 -4.77
CA LYS A 114 32.50 -20.82 -4.45
C LYS A 114 33.35 -20.91 -5.73
N PRO A 115 34.60 -20.41 -5.74
CA PRO A 115 35.50 -20.60 -6.86
C PRO A 115 36.01 -22.05 -6.89
N MET A 116 35.80 -22.77 -7.99
CA MET A 116 36.56 -23.99 -8.27
C MET A 116 37.91 -23.61 -8.90
N LYS A 117 38.96 -24.18 -8.30
CA LYS A 117 40.40 -23.86 -8.47
C LYS A 117 40.93 -24.12 -9.89
N PRO A 118 42.07 -23.51 -10.27
CA PRO A 118 42.70 -23.73 -11.57
C PRO A 118 43.25 -25.16 -11.71
N MET A 119 43.28 -25.66 -12.95
CA MET A 119 44.02 -26.86 -13.36
C MET A 119 45.52 -26.63 -13.37
#